data_AF-A0A815KFV5-F1
#
_entry.id   AF-A0A815KFV5-F1
#
_cell.length_a   1.000
_cell.length_b   1.000
_cell.length_c   1.000
_cell.angle_alpha   90.00
_cell.angle_beta   90.00
_cell.angle_gamma   90.00
#
_symmetry.space_group_name_H-M   'P 1'
#
loop_
_entity.id
_entity.type
_entity.pdbx_description
1 polymer ?
#
loop_
_entity_poly.entity_id
_entity_poly.type
_entity_poly.pdbx_seq_one_letter_code
_entity_poly.pdbx_strand_id
1 'polypeptide(L)'
;MMNKFALSLVSNRISPSIIGFRSFSISNTHFQSASSKSKTNDQSFVAKEKHEKVLRVEDSLNDLSSVKWRTEFNGKRLWPHDQWPERDLVNYPPYKLREAPNPVRWYCVPESWFKFFYEKTGVTGPYMFFYGLLVYGFSKEYIVLWYDFTEYLILAAAVITVVKKLGPAIGDTFRGWHQDEVNRYNSVVNNSKAMAGKMLHSYEESLERAKSIGALAEARKDIINMGLETSYRERMKQLYESVKRRLDYQVALQNARKDFERTNMINWITNEVKKSITDKQEKDTLQSCINQLRQIASQQRSFNS
;
A
#
# COMPACT_ATOMS: atom_id res chain seq x y z
N MET A 1 20.17 -19.08 -42.85
CA MET A 1 19.99 -17.95 -43.80
C MET A 1 19.21 -16.85 -43.06
N MET A 2 19.88 -16.05 -42.23
CA MET A 2 20.53 -14.76 -42.58
C MET A 2 19.55 -13.73 -43.15
N ASN A 3 19.02 -12.83 -42.29
CA ASN A 3 19.43 -11.43 -42.30
C ASN A 3 18.81 -10.64 -41.13
N LYS A 4 19.62 -10.41 -40.10
CA LYS A 4 19.59 -9.21 -39.26
C LYS A 4 20.84 -8.40 -39.62
N PHE A 5 20.73 -7.08 -39.48
CA PHE A 5 21.76 -6.03 -39.45
C PHE A 5 21.89 -5.08 -40.65
N ALA A 6 22.04 -3.81 -40.25
CA ALA A 6 22.55 -2.64 -40.97
C ALA A 6 21.55 -1.79 -41.76
N LEU A 7 21.02 -0.74 -41.12
CA LEU A 7 21.39 0.66 -41.44
C LEU A 7 20.64 1.63 -40.53
N SER A 8 21.29 2.00 -39.42
CA SER A 8 21.20 3.36 -38.90
C SER A 8 22.06 4.25 -39.80
N LEU A 9 21.56 5.41 -40.23
CA LEU A 9 22.26 6.70 -40.15
C LEU A 9 21.57 7.76 -41.02
N VAL A 10 21.39 8.94 -40.39
CA VAL A 10 21.38 10.29 -41.02
C VAL A 10 20.08 10.66 -41.73
N SER A 11 19.51 11.86 -41.61
CA SER A 11 19.65 13.02 -40.71
C SER A 11 18.67 14.07 -41.26
N ASN A 12 18.07 14.83 -40.36
CA ASN A 12 17.75 16.25 -40.48
C ASN A 12 16.56 16.78 -41.31
N ARG A 13 15.76 17.54 -40.53
CA ARG A 13 15.13 18.87 -40.78
C ARG A 13 13.95 18.85 -41.75
N ILE A 14 12.80 19.42 -41.38
CA ILE A 14 12.58 20.87 -41.21
C ILE A 14 11.34 21.11 -40.29
N SER A 15 11.48 22.01 -39.30
CA SER A 15 10.37 22.70 -38.59
C SER A 15 9.94 23.98 -39.33
N PRO A 16 8.78 24.56 -38.98
CA PRO A 16 8.80 25.88 -38.29
C PRO A 16 7.73 25.98 -37.18
N SER A 17 8.08 26.42 -35.95
CA SER A 17 7.91 27.77 -35.35
C SER A 17 6.42 28.09 -35.01
N ILE A 18 5.99 28.76 -33.93
CA ILE A 18 6.37 29.98 -33.18
C ILE A 18 5.59 29.85 -31.82
N ILE A 19 6.06 30.18 -30.61
CA ILE A 19 6.07 31.51 -29.94
C ILE A 19 6.68 31.28 -28.55
N GLY A 20 7.72 32.05 -28.22
CA GLY A 20 8.44 31.98 -26.95
C GLY A 20 7.91 32.92 -25.87
N PHE A 21 8.24 32.60 -24.62
CA PHE A 21 8.28 33.57 -23.53
C PHE A 21 9.52 33.32 -22.68
N ARG A 22 10.27 34.41 -22.47
CA ARG A 22 11.58 34.49 -21.82
C ARG A 22 11.48 34.34 -20.30
N SER A 23 12.51 33.74 -19.72
CA SER A 23 12.89 33.89 -18.31
C SER A 23 13.12 35.36 -17.95
N PHE A 24 12.64 35.77 -16.78
CA PHE A 24 13.11 36.97 -16.08
C PHE A 24 13.49 36.61 -14.64
N SER A 25 14.80 36.74 -14.38
CA SER A 25 15.40 36.88 -13.07
C SER A 25 15.21 38.32 -12.60
N ILE A 26 14.86 38.55 -11.33
CA ILE A 26 14.96 39.87 -10.70
C ILE A 26 15.65 39.72 -9.35
N SER A 27 16.77 40.42 -9.25
CA SER A 27 17.60 40.62 -8.07
C SER A 27 16.99 41.64 -7.09
N ASN A 28 17.35 41.45 -5.83
CA ASN A 28 17.36 42.35 -4.68
C ASN A 28 17.45 43.87 -4.97
N THR A 29 16.62 44.68 -4.29
CA THR A 29 17.00 45.99 -3.75
C THR A 29 16.34 46.24 -2.38
N HIS A 30 17.13 46.86 -1.51
CA HIS A 30 16.93 47.09 -0.09
C HIS A 30 16.50 48.55 0.18
N PHE A 31 16.09 48.81 1.44
CA PHE A 31 15.97 50.14 2.10
C PHE A 31 14.62 50.87 1.87
N GLN A 32 13.92 51.44 2.86
CA GLN A 32 14.37 52.06 4.11
C GLN A 32 13.22 52.19 5.15
N SER A 33 13.64 52.34 6.41
CA SER A 33 12.93 52.43 7.68
C SER A 33 11.84 53.52 7.84
N ALA A 34 10.88 53.26 8.73
CA ALA A 34 10.41 54.25 9.71
C ALA A 34 9.80 53.57 10.95
N SER A 35 10.44 53.79 12.11
CA SER A 35 9.90 53.55 13.45
C SER A 35 9.05 54.76 13.87
N SER A 36 7.88 54.56 14.50
CA SER A 36 7.63 55.08 15.85
C SER A 36 6.19 54.88 16.37
N LYS A 37 6.15 54.57 17.68
CA LYS A 37 5.12 54.83 18.70
C LYS A 37 3.94 53.88 18.88
N SER A 38 4.06 53.13 20.00
CA SER A 38 2.99 52.52 20.77
C SER A 38 2.01 53.56 21.35
N LYS A 39 0.73 53.18 21.49
CA LYS A 39 -0.03 53.29 22.76
C LYS A 39 -1.33 52.47 22.70
N THR A 40 -1.37 51.43 23.55
CA THR A 40 -2.47 50.98 24.41
C THR A 40 -3.90 50.95 23.87
N ASN A 41 -4.47 49.74 23.73
CA ASN A 41 -5.52 49.29 24.66
C ASN A 41 -5.84 47.81 24.44
N ASP A 42 -5.70 47.03 25.51
CA ASP A 42 -6.32 45.72 25.65
C ASP A 42 -7.84 45.87 25.55
N GLN A 43 -8.48 45.13 24.64
CA GLN A 43 -9.81 44.55 24.85
C GLN A 43 -10.23 43.68 23.65
N SER A 44 -10.83 42.54 23.98
CA SER A 44 -11.57 41.60 23.12
C SER A 44 -10.77 40.55 22.35
N PHE A 45 -10.32 39.57 23.13
CA PHE A 45 -10.37 38.15 22.77
C PHE A 45 -11.83 37.77 22.42
N VAL A 46 -12.28 37.96 21.17
CA VAL A 46 -13.51 37.33 20.66
C VAL A 46 -13.32 36.96 19.18
N ALA A 47 -13.11 35.66 18.99
CA ALA A 47 -13.43 34.84 17.82
C ALA A 47 -13.82 35.58 16.51
N LYS A 48 -12.92 35.51 15.54
CA LYS A 48 -13.30 35.36 14.12
C LYS A 48 -12.31 34.42 13.43
N GLU A 49 -12.26 33.18 13.91
CA GLU A 49 -12.07 32.06 13.00
C GLU A 49 -13.29 32.05 12.07
N LYS A 50 -13.18 32.73 10.94
CA LYS A 50 -13.97 32.31 9.79
C LYS A 50 -13.40 30.96 9.41
N HIS A 51 -14.01 29.90 9.94
CA HIS A 51 -13.94 28.56 9.37
C HIS A 51 -14.40 28.68 7.91
N GLU A 52 -13.47 28.99 7.02
CA GLU A 52 -13.58 28.60 5.63
C GLU A 52 -13.55 27.07 5.67
N LYS A 53 -14.74 26.48 5.74
CA LYS A 53 -14.92 25.04 5.62
C LYS A 53 -14.23 24.65 4.33
N VAL A 54 -13.07 24.02 4.44
CA VAL A 54 -12.54 23.18 3.37
C VAL A 54 -13.68 22.23 3.03
N LEU A 55 -14.30 22.42 1.87
CA LEU A 55 -15.41 21.59 1.42
C LEU A 55 -14.97 20.14 1.57
N ARG A 56 -15.66 19.35 2.40
CA ARG A 56 -15.32 17.94 2.51
C ARG A 56 -15.49 17.32 1.13
N VAL A 57 -14.64 16.35 0.81
CA VAL A 57 -14.79 15.55 -0.42
C VAL A 57 -16.21 14.96 -0.48
N GLU A 58 -16.83 14.66 0.67
CA GLU A 58 -18.23 14.24 0.81
C GLU A 58 -19.24 15.28 0.32
N ASP A 59 -19.02 16.57 0.57
CA ASP A 59 -19.91 17.66 0.15
C ASP A 59 -19.80 17.91 -1.36
N SER A 60 -18.60 17.80 -1.93
CA SER A 60 -18.37 17.86 -3.37
C SER A 60 -18.78 16.57 -4.09
N LEU A 61 -18.74 15.41 -3.44
CA LEU A 61 -19.33 14.16 -3.92
C LEU A 61 -20.86 14.24 -4.00
N ASN A 62 -21.52 14.88 -3.03
CA ASN A 62 -22.96 15.12 -3.06
C ASN A 62 -23.35 16.04 -4.22
N ASP A 63 -22.57 17.09 -4.47
CA ASP A 63 -22.78 17.99 -5.62
C ASP A 63 -22.52 17.27 -6.95
N LEU A 64 -21.43 16.49 -7.06
CA LEU A 64 -21.14 15.66 -8.24
C LEU A 64 -22.11 14.49 -8.43
N SER A 65 -22.74 13.99 -7.36
CA SER A 65 -23.82 13.00 -7.44
C SER A 65 -25.11 13.58 -8.01
N SER A 66 -25.27 14.91 -7.91
CA SER A 66 -26.37 15.65 -8.52
C SER A 66 -26.10 16.04 -9.99
N VAL A 67 -24.83 16.06 -10.40
CA VAL A 67 -24.41 16.26 -11.79
C VAL A 67 -24.75 15.02 -12.61
N LYS A 68 -25.95 15.04 -13.17
CA LYS A 68 -26.49 14.00 -14.04
C LYS A 68 -25.84 14.05 -15.42
N TRP A 69 -24.78 13.28 -15.63
CA TRP A 69 -24.20 13.11 -16.96
C TRP A 69 -25.25 12.52 -17.91
N ARG A 70 -25.41 13.14 -19.09
CA ARG A 70 -26.44 12.86 -20.11
C ARG A 70 -26.41 11.44 -20.69
N THR A 71 -25.58 10.53 -20.18
CA THR A 71 -25.41 9.17 -20.70
C THR A 71 -25.57 8.06 -19.67
N GLU A 72 -25.65 8.36 -18.37
CA GLU A 72 -25.62 7.33 -17.33
C GLU A 72 -26.56 7.65 -16.15
N PHE A 73 -27.70 6.95 -16.08
CA PHE A 73 -28.49 6.81 -14.86
C PHE A 73 -28.02 5.51 -14.18
N ASN A 74 -27.42 5.62 -12.99
CA ASN A 74 -27.03 4.46 -12.17
C ASN A 74 -26.16 3.41 -12.90
N GLY A 75 -25.16 3.88 -13.67
CA GLY A 75 -24.16 3.03 -14.34
C GLY A 75 -24.69 2.13 -15.46
N LYS A 76 -25.92 2.35 -15.95
CA LYS A 76 -26.51 1.59 -17.06
C LYS A 76 -26.63 2.49 -18.29
N ARG A 77 -26.10 2.03 -19.44
CA ARG A 77 -26.39 2.64 -20.74
C ARG A 77 -27.86 2.43 -21.07
N LEU A 78 -28.65 3.49 -20.92
CA LEU A 78 -30.06 3.55 -21.30
C LEU A 78 -30.15 4.07 -22.75
N TRP A 79 -31.08 3.53 -23.55
CA TRP A 79 -31.35 4.07 -24.89
C TRP A 79 -31.70 5.56 -24.80
N PRO A 80 -31.50 6.38 -25.85
CA PRO A 80 -31.76 7.83 -25.79
C PRO A 80 -33.17 8.20 -25.28
N HIS A 81 -34.18 7.40 -25.60
CA HIS A 81 -35.55 7.58 -25.11
C HIS A 81 -35.75 7.10 -23.66
N ASP A 82 -34.88 6.23 -23.16
CA ASP A 82 -34.94 5.68 -21.80
C ASP A 82 -34.39 6.66 -20.74
N GLN A 83 -33.81 7.78 -21.16
CA GLN A 83 -33.11 8.75 -20.31
C GLN A 83 -34.02 9.84 -19.72
N TRP A 84 -35.30 9.87 -20.13
CA TRP A 84 -36.25 10.89 -19.69
C TRP A 84 -36.59 10.73 -18.20
N PRO A 85 -36.63 11.81 -17.39
CA PRO A 85 -36.93 11.73 -15.96
C PRO A 85 -38.32 11.17 -15.65
N GLU A 86 -39.24 11.20 -16.61
CA GLU A 86 -40.62 10.73 -16.48
C GLU A 86 -40.77 9.22 -16.77
N ARG A 87 -39.73 8.55 -17.29
CA ARG A 87 -39.81 7.13 -17.62
C ARG A 87 -39.72 6.28 -16.35
N ASP A 88 -40.78 5.54 -16.10
CA ASP A 88 -40.81 4.54 -15.03
C ASP A 88 -39.99 3.29 -15.42
N LEU A 89 -38.75 3.22 -14.91
CA LEU A 89 -37.86 2.06 -15.07
C LEU A 89 -38.18 0.91 -14.09
N VAL A 90 -39.00 1.16 -13.07
CA VAL A 90 -39.35 0.18 -12.03
C VAL A 90 -40.49 -0.71 -12.50
N ASN A 91 -41.59 -0.14 -12.99
CA ASN A 91 -42.68 -0.91 -13.57
C ASN A 91 -42.39 -1.36 -15.01
N TYR A 92 -41.61 -0.57 -15.77
CA TYR A 92 -41.25 -0.87 -17.16
C TYR A 92 -39.73 -0.97 -17.33
N PRO A 93 -39.11 -2.08 -16.87
CA PRO A 93 -37.71 -2.32 -17.12
C PRO A 93 -37.46 -2.38 -18.65
N PRO A 94 -36.27 -1.97 -19.11
CA PRO A 94 -35.92 -2.09 -20.52
C PRO A 94 -36.05 -3.54 -20.96
N TYR A 95 -36.56 -3.75 -22.17
CA TYR A 95 -36.73 -5.07 -22.76
C TYR A 95 -35.38 -5.81 -22.74
N LYS A 96 -35.34 -6.93 -22.04
CA LYS A 96 -34.19 -7.84 -22.07
C LYS A 96 -34.43 -8.87 -23.17
N LEU A 97 -33.50 -8.97 -24.11
CA LEU A 97 -33.47 -10.13 -24.99
C LEU A 97 -33.26 -11.38 -24.12
N ARG A 98 -34.03 -12.44 -24.40
CA ARG A 98 -33.83 -13.74 -23.74
C ARG A 98 -32.50 -14.32 -24.23
N GLU A 99 -31.69 -14.82 -23.30
CA GLU A 99 -30.38 -15.42 -23.63
C GLU A 99 -30.51 -16.74 -24.39
N ALA A 100 -31.58 -17.49 -24.13
CA ALA A 100 -31.89 -18.74 -24.82
C ALA A 100 -33.27 -18.66 -25.52
N PRO A 101 -33.42 -19.27 -26.71
CA PRO A 101 -34.71 -19.41 -27.35
C PRO A 101 -35.62 -20.33 -26.51
N ASN A 102 -36.94 -20.17 -26.69
CA ASN A 102 -37.89 -21.07 -26.05
C ASN A 102 -37.66 -22.50 -26.57
N PRO A 103 -37.79 -23.52 -25.71
CA PRO A 103 -37.64 -24.91 -26.12
C PRO A 103 -38.67 -25.29 -27.19
N VAL A 104 -38.20 -25.98 -28.23
CA VAL A 104 -38.99 -26.46 -29.38
C VAL A 104 -38.80 -27.96 -29.50
N ARG A 105 -39.89 -28.71 -29.69
CA ARG A 105 -39.86 -30.15 -29.98
C ARG A 105 -40.05 -30.36 -31.48
N TRP A 106 -39.43 -31.41 -32.02
CA TRP A 106 -39.43 -31.75 -33.45
C TRP A 106 -39.01 -30.61 -34.40
N TYR A 107 -38.16 -29.70 -33.91
CA TYR A 107 -37.65 -28.54 -34.67
C TYR A 107 -38.70 -27.52 -35.15
N CYS A 108 -40.01 -27.79 -35.06
CA CYS A 108 -41.06 -26.88 -35.51
C CYS A 108 -42.15 -26.56 -34.46
N VAL A 109 -42.41 -27.43 -33.49
CA VAL A 109 -43.52 -27.25 -32.55
C VAL A 109 -43.01 -26.70 -31.21
N PRO A 110 -43.45 -25.50 -30.77
CA PRO A 110 -42.99 -24.92 -29.52
C PRO A 110 -43.50 -25.71 -28.30
N GLU A 111 -42.73 -25.73 -27.22
CA GLU A 111 -43.13 -26.44 -26.00
C GLU A 111 -44.40 -25.85 -25.34
N SER A 112 -44.72 -24.58 -25.62
CA SER A 112 -45.99 -23.97 -25.19
C SER A 112 -47.21 -24.76 -25.66
N TRP A 113 -47.16 -25.34 -26.86
CA TRP A 113 -48.24 -26.16 -27.41
C TRP A 113 -48.35 -27.49 -26.66
N PHE A 114 -47.22 -28.14 -26.37
CA PHE A 114 -47.21 -29.37 -25.54
C PHE A 114 -47.72 -29.10 -24.13
N LYS A 115 -47.37 -27.97 -23.52
CA LYS A 115 -47.83 -27.58 -22.19
C LYS A 115 -49.35 -27.39 -22.14
N PHE A 116 -49.94 -26.81 -23.19
CA PHE A 116 -51.39 -26.64 -23.29
C PHE A 116 -52.15 -27.99 -23.23
N PHE A 117 -51.67 -29.00 -23.95
CA PHE A 117 -52.28 -30.34 -23.93
C PHE A 117 -51.94 -31.14 -22.67
N TYR A 118 -50.80 -30.86 -22.04
CA TYR A 118 -50.32 -31.60 -20.86
C TYR A 118 -51.34 -31.56 -19.71
N GLU A 119 -51.95 -30.39 -19.47
CA GLU A 119 -52.92 -30.19 -18.40
C GLU A 119 -54.21 -31.01 -18.58
N LYS A 120 -54.51 -31.46 -19.80
CA LYS A 120 -55.77 -32.17 -20.13
C LYS A 120 -55.57 -33.64 -20.50
N THR A 121 -54.50 -33.93 -21.23
CA THR A 121 -54.29 -35.21 -21.93
C THR A 121 -52.94 -35.84 -21.60
N GLY A 122 -52.18 -35.25 -20.67
CA GLY A 122 -50.88 -35.74 -20.24
C GLY A 122 -49.79 -35.63 -21.32
N VAL A 123 -48.66 -36.32 -21.11
CA VAL A 123 -47.50 -36.28 -22.01
C VAL A 123 -47.85 -36.79 -23.40
N THR A 124 -48.69 -37.83 -23.50
CA THR A 124 -49.00 -38.55 -24.75
C THR A 124 -50.03 -37.83 -25.63
N GLY A 125 -50.83 -36.94 -25.05
CA GLY A 125 -51.89 -36.22 -25.74
C GLY A 125 -51.46 -35.50 -27.02
N PRO A 126 -50.44 -34.61 -26.98
CA PRO A 126 -49.86 -33.97 -28.15
C PRO A 126 -49.49 -34.95 -29.27
N TYR A 127 -48.86 -36.06 -28.89
CA TYR A 127 -48.36 -37.05 -29.84
C TYR A 127 -49.51 -37.80 -30.52
N MET A 128 -50.52 -38.20 -29.74
CA MET A 128 -51.72 -38.85 -30.25
C MET A 128 -52.56 -37.90 -31.11
N PHE A 129 -52.59 -36.61 -30.78
CA PHE A 129 -53.25 -35.60 -31.61
C PHE A 129 -52.59 -35.49 -32.99
N PHE A 130 -51.26 -35.34 -33.06
CA PHE A 130 -50.57 -35.24 -34.34
C PHE A 130 -50.66 -36.54 -35.15
N TYR A 131 -50.56 -37.70 -34.49
CA TYR A 131 -50.75 -38.99 -35.15
C TYR A 131 -52.19 -39.14 -35.68
N GLY A 132 -53.19 -38.79 -34.89
CA GLY A 132 -54.60 -38.81 -35.29
C GLY A 132 -54.89 -37.84 -36.44
N LEU A 133 -54.31 -36.64 -36.42
CA LEU A 133 -54.43 -35.65 -37.51
C LEU A 133 -53.79 -36.17 -38.80
N LEU A 134 -52.64 -36.84 -38.70
CA LEU A 134 -51.95 -37.45 -39.83
C LEU A 134 -52.77 -38.61 -40.43
N VAL A 135 -53.28 -39.53 -39.61
CA VAL A 135 -54.14 -40.65 -40.05
C VAL A 135 -55.45 -40.14 -40.65
N TYR A 136 -56.05 -39.11 -40.04
CA TYR A 136 -57.23 -38.43 -40.58
C TYR A 136 -56.95 -37.80 -41.94
N GLY A 137 -55.79 -37.14 -42.10
CA GLY A 137 -55.34 -36.56 -43.37
C GLY A 137 -55.21 -37.59 -44.49
N PHE A 138 -54.70 -38.78 -44.19
CA PHE A 138 -54.68 -39.90 -45.13
C PHE A 138 -56.08 -40.46 -45.42
N SER A 139 -56.91 -40.65 -44.39
CA SER A 139 -58.27 -41.19 -44.56
C SER A 139 -59.20 -40.28 -45.36
N LYS A 140 -58.95 -38.97 -45.36
CA LYS A 140 -59.74 -37.96 -46.10
C LYS A 140 -59.07 -37.49 -47.38
N GLU A 141 -57.96 -38.12 -47.79
CA GLU A 141 -57.19 -37.75 -48.98
C GLU A 141 -56.75 -36.27 -48.99
N TYR A 142 -56.66 -35.62 -47.82
CA TYR A 142 -56.01 -34.30 -47.71
C TYR A 142 -54.51 -34.41 -47.99
N ILE A 143 -53.93 -35.56 -47.67
CA ILE A 143 -52.57 -35.94 -48.06
C ILE A 143 -52.71 -37.06 -49.10
N VAL A 144 -52.69 -36.70 -50.39
CA VAL A 144 -52.76 -37.69 -51.48
C VAL A 144 -51.36 -38.23 -51.76
N LEU A 145 -51.22 -39.56 -51.74
CA LEU A 145 -49.95 -40.23 -52.03
C LEU A 145 -49.73 -40.34 -53.55
N TRP A 146 -49.25 -39.25 -54.16
CA TRP A 146 -48.72 -39.24 -55.52
C TRP A 146 -47.22 -39.57 -55.56
N TYR A 147 -46.67 -39.77 -56.76
CA TYR A 147 -45.24 -40.04 -56.97
C TYR A 147 -44.33 -39.00 -56.28
N ASP A 148 -44.72 -37.73 -56.32
CA ASP A 148 -44.00 -36.60 -55.72
C ASP A 148 -43.87 -36.69 -54.19
N PHE A 149 -44.70 -37.49 -53.52
CA PHE A 149 -44.62 -37.68 -52.06
C PHE A 149 -43.27 -38.27 -51.63
N THR A 150 -42.70 -39.15 -52.45
CA THR A 150 -41.39 -39.75 -52.17
C THR A 150 -40.26 -38.72 -52.25
N GLU A 151 -40.35 -37.75 -53.15
CA GLU A 151 -39.40 -36.65 -53.27
C GLU A 151 -39.42 -35.75 -52.03
N TYR A 152 -40.60 -35.43 -51.49
CA TYR A 152 -40.72 -34.64 -50.25
C TYR A 152 -40.11 -35.34 -49.03
N LEU A 153 -40.24 -36.67 -48.91
CA LEU A 153 -39.62 -37.42 -47.81
C LEU A 153 -38.09 -37.40 -47.88
N ILE A 154 -37.53 -37.55 -49.09
CA ILE A 154 -36.07 -37.51 -49.30
C ILE A 154 -35.55 -36.09 -49.00
N LEU A 155 -36.26 -35.05 -49.46
CA LEU A 155 -35.91 -33.66 -49.16
C LEU A 155 -36.00 -33.36 -47.65
N ALA A 156 -37.04 -33.81 -46.96
CA ALA A 156 -37.16 -33.66 -45.51
C ALA A 156 -36.01 -34.36 -44.77
N ALA A 157 -35.64 -35.59 -45.18
CA ALA A 157 -34.50 -36.31 -44.61
C ALA A 157 -33.17 -35.59 -44.88
N ALA A 158 -32.96 -35.05 -46.08
CA ALA A 158 -31.80 -34.25 -46.43
C ALA A 158 -31.69 -32.99 -45.55
N VAL A 159 -32.79 -32.23 -45.38
CA VAL A 159 -32.80 -31.05 -44.51
C VAL A 159 -32.49 -31.41 -43.06
N ILE A 160 -33.08 -32.47 -42.52
CA ILE A 160 -32.82 -32.93 -41.14
C ILE A 160 -31.35 -33.31 -40.95
N THR A 161 -30.75 -34.02 -41.92
CA THR A 161 -29.34 -34.43 -41.82
C THR A 161 -28.40 -33.22 -41.89
N VAL A 162 -28.66 -32.25 -42.77
CA VAL A 162 -27.91 -31.00 -42.86
C VAL A 162 -27.99 -30.20 -41.57
N VAL A 163 -29.20 -30.01 -41.01
CA VAL A 163 -29.39 -29.27 -39.75
C VAL A 163 -28.67 -29.95 -38.58
N LYS A 164 -28.70 -31.28 -38.50
CA LYS A 164 -28.00 -32.03 -37.43
C LYS A 164 -26.48 -31.98 -37.54
N LYS A 165 -25.93 -31.94 -38.77
CA LYS A 165 -24.48 -31.96 -38.99
C LYS A 165 -23.85 -30.57 -38.97
N LEU A 166 -24.48 -29.58 -39.61
CA LEU A 166 -23.96 -28.22 -39.70
C LEU A 166 -24.47 -27.29 -38.59
N GLY A 167 -25.62 -27.61 -37.97
CA GLY A 167 -26.22 -26.80 -36.92
C GLY A 167 -25.30 -26.51 -35.73
N PRO A 168 -24.58 -27.50 -35.17
CA PRO A 168 -23.65 -27.26 -34.07
C PRO A 168 -22.51 -26.32 -34.45
N ALA A 169 -21.89 -26.53 -35.61
CA ALA A 169 -20.78 -25.72 -36.09
C ALA A 169 -21.19 -24.24 -36.29
N ILE A 170 -22.35 -24.01 -36.92
CA ILE A 170 -22.89 -22.65 -37.10
C ILE A 170 -23.27 -22.05 -35.74
N GLY A 171 -23.89 -22.83 -34.85
CA GLY A 171 -24.25 -22.35 -33.51
C GLY A 171 -23.03 -21.90 -32.71
N ASP A 172 -21.92 -22.64 -32.79
CA ASP A 172 -20.71 -22.32 -32.04
C ASP A 172 -19.97 -21.11 -32.60
N THR A 173 -19.98 -20.88 -33.92
CA THR A 173 -19.40 -19.65 -34.50
C THR A 173 -20.18 -18.40 -34.09
N PHE A 174 -21.52 -18.44 -34.14
CA PHE A 174 -22.34 -17.32 -33.68
C PHE A 174 -22.20 -17.06 -32.17
N ARG A 175 -22.12 -18.12 -31.34
CA ARG A 175 -21.85 -17.99 -29.91
C ARG A 175 -20.47 -17.39 -29.65
N GLY A 176 -19.45 -17.81 -30.40
CA GLY A 176 -18.10 -17.25 -30.32
C GLY A 176 -18.08 -15.75 -30.60
N TRP A 177 -18.69 -15.30 -31.69
CA TRP A 177 -18.79 -13.88 -32.02
C TRP A 177 -19.54 -13.07 -30.96
N HIS A 178 -20.64 -13.62 -30.43
CA HIS A 178 -21.36 -12.97 -29.34
C HIS A 178 -20.51 -12.87 -28.07
N GLN A 179 -19.79 -13.94 -27.73
CA GLN A 179 -18.94 -13.98 -26.55
C GLN A 179 -17.77 -12.99 -26.67
N ASP A 180 -17.16 -12.86 -27.85
CA ASP A 180 -16.08 -11.90 -28.09
C ASP A 180 -16.54 -10.45 -27.91
N GLU A 181 -17.74 -10.13 -28.39
CA GLU A 181 -18.36 -8.81 -28.22
C GLU A 181 -18.66 -8.52 -26.73
N VAL A 182 -19.24 -9.48 -26.02
CA VAL A 182 -19.49 -9.39 -24.57
C VAL A 182 -18.19 -9.23 -23.80
N ASN A 183 -17.15 -10.01 -24.14
CA ASN A 183 -15.83 -9.93 -23.53
C ASN A 183 -15.19 -8.56 -23.77
N ARG A 184 -15.34 -7.98 -24.96
CA ARG A 184 -14.86 -6.64 -25.28
C ARG A 184 -15.50 -5.60 -24.36
N TYR A 185 -16.83 -5.59 -24.23
CA TYR A 185 -17.52 -4.65 -23.32
C TYR A 185 -17.13 -4.86 -21.87
N ASN A 186 -17.07 -6.11 -21.41
CA ASN A 186 -16.67 -6.43 -20.05
C ASN A 186 -15.23 -6.01 -19.76
N SER A 187 -14.30 -6.16 -20.71
CA SER A 187 -12.92 -5.73 -20.54
C SER A 187 -12.80 -4.21 -20.33
N VAL A 188 -13.56 -3.41 -21.09
CA VAL A 188 -13.58 -1.94 -20.93
C VAL A 188 -14.14 -1.54 -19.57
N VAL A 189 -15.25 -2.16 -19.15
CA VAL A 189 -15.87 -1.91 -17.84
C VAL A 189 -14.94 -2.34 -16.69
N ASN A 190 -14.24 -3.47 -16.83
CA ASN A 190 -13.31 -3.93 -15.80
C ASN A 190 -12.08 -3.03 -15.73
N ASN A 191 -11.56 -2.56 -16.87
CA ASN A 191 -10.46 -1.61 -16.91
C ASN A 191 -10.84 -0.26 -16.28
N SER A 192 -12.04 0.25 -16.54
CA SER A 192 -12.52 1.50 -15.92
C SER A 192 -12.72 1.34 -14.41
N LYS A 193 -13.30 0.22 -13.95
CA LYS A 193 -13.40 -0.11 -12.52
C LYS A 193 -12.03 -0.20 -11.86
N ALA A 194 -11.07 -0.86 -12.50
CA ALA A 194 -9.71 -0.97 -11.99
C ALA A 194 -9.02 0.40 -11.90
N MET A 195 -9.21 1.27 -12.89
CA MET A 195 -8.69 2.63 -12.86
C MET A 195 -9.32 3.46 -11.74
N ALA A 196 -10.65 3.41 -11.58
CA ALA A 196 -11.34 4.07 -10.48
C ALA A 196 -10.87 3.57 -9.11
N GLY A 197 -10.67 2.26 -8.96
CA GLY A 197 -10.12 1.67 -7.73
C GLY A 197 -8.70 2.14 -7.42
N LYS A 198 -7.82 2.23 -8.43
CA LYS A 198 -6.46 2.79 -8.27
C LYS A 198 -6.48 4.25 -7.84
N MET A 199 -7.37 5.05 -8.42
CA MET A 199 -7.53 6.46 -8.04
C MET A 199 -8.06 6.60 -6.61
N LEU A 200 -9.02 5.77 -6.21
CA LEU A 200 -9.53 5.78 -4.83
C LEU A 200 -8.42 5.46 -3.83
N HIS A 201 -7.59 4.45 -4.11
CA HIS A 201 -6.44 4.11 -3.27
C HIS A 201 -5.41 5.26 -3.18
N SER A 202 -5.11 5.94 -4.28
CA SER A 202 -4.18 7.08 -4.22
C SER A 202 -4.76 8.26 -3.44
N TYR A 203 -6.08 8.51 -3.51
CA TYR A 203 -6.74 9.51 -2.68
C TYR A 203 -6.73 9.13 -1.21
N GLU A 204 -7.02 7.88 -0.85
CA GLU A 204 -6.96 7.44 0.56
C GLU A 204 -5.55 7.61 1.13
N GLU A 205 -4.53 7.21 0.37
CA GLU A 205 -3.13 7.40 0.77
C GLU A 205 -2.77 8.88 0.94
N SER A 206 -3.28 9.76 0.08
CA SER A 206 -3.11 11.21 0.22
C SER A 206 -3.81 11.78 1.48
N LEU A 207 -4.97 11.23 1.83
CA LEU A 207 -5.74 11.60 3.01
C LEU A 207 -5.03 11.15 4.28
N GLU A 208 -4.49 9.92 4.31
CA GLU A 208 -3.67 9.41 5.41
C GLU A 208 -2.41 10.26 5.62
N ARG A 209 -1.72 10.62 4.53
CA ARG A 209 -0.58 11.55 4.59
C ARG A 209 -1.01 12.88 5.21
N ALA A 210 -2.13 13.47 4.78
CA ALA A 210 -2.63 14.73 5.33
C ALA A 210 -2.94 14.62 6.84
N LYS A 211 -3.61 13.54 7.28
CA LYS A 211 -3.88 13.27 8.70
C LYS A 211 -2.58 13.14 9.52
N SER A 212 -1.54 12.53 8.96
CA SER A 212 -0.26 12.31 9.64
C SER A 212 0.56 13.60 9.87
N ILE A 213 0.28 14.69 9.15
CA ILE A 213 0.99 15.98 9.34
C ILE A 213 0.84 16.50 10.77
N GLY A 214 -0.33 16.32 11.39
CA GLY A 214 -0.56 16.73 12.78
C GLY A 214 0.37 15.98 13.75
N ALA A 215 0.44 14.65 13.61
CA ALA A 215 1.32 13.81 14.41
C ALA A 215 2.81 14.13 14.17
N LEU A 216 3.21 14.43 12.93
CA LEU A 216 4.58 14.86 12.62
C LEU A 216 4.91 16.22 13.27
N ALA A 217 3.96 17.15 13.34
CA ALA A 217 4.15 18.42 14.00
C ALA A 217 4.30 18.27 15.52
N GLU A 218 3.54 17.37 16.13
CA GLU A 218 3.67 17.02 17.55
C GLU A 218 5.02 16.36 17.85
N ALA A 219 5.41 15.33 17.07
CA ALA A 219 6.71 14.68 17.20
C ALA A 219 7.89 15.67 17.08
N ARG A 220 7.79 16.66 16.19
CA ARG A 220 8.81 17.73 16.09
C ARG A 220 8.90 18.58 17.35
N LYS A 221 7.77 18.91 17.98
CA LYS A 221 7.76 19.66 19.25
C LYS A 221 8.44 18.83 20.34
N ASP A 222 8.17 17.53 20.41
CA ASP A 222 8.78 16.64 21.41
C ASP A 222 10.29 16.49 21.20
N ILE A 223 10.76 16.38 19.95
CA ILE A 223 12.20 16.36 19.63
C ILE A 223 12.87 17.65 20.10
N ILE A 224 12.25 18.81 19.87
CA ILE A 224 12.80 20.10 20.32
C ILE A 224 12.83 20.15 21.85
N ASN A 225 11.74 19.75 22.51
CA ASN A 225 11.68 19.73 23.98
C ASN A 225 12.75 18.81 24.57
N MET A 226 12.90 17.60 24.02
CA MET A 226 13.94 16.65 24.42
C MET A 226 15.34 17.23 24.20
N GLY A 227 15.57 17.93 23.09
CA GLY A 227 16.83 18.62 22.80
C GLY A 227 17.14 19.71 23.82
N LEU A 228 16.14 20.51 24.19
CA LEU A 228 16.28 21.54 25.24
C LEU A 228 16.60 20.91 26.59
N GLU A 229 15.87 19.87 27.01
CA GLU A 229 16.15 19.15 28.26
C GLU A 229 17.53 18.51 28.27
N THR A 230 17.96 17.92 27.15
CA THR A 230 19.29 17.32 27.01
C THR A 230 20.37 18.38 27.20
N SER A 231 20.23 19.52 26.52
CA SER A 231 21.19 20.64 26.66
C SER A 231 21.25 21.19 28.09
N TYR A 232 20.11 21.22 28.79
CA TYR A 232 20.03 21.65 30.18
C TYR A 232 20.75 20.66 31.11
N ARG A 233 20.49 19.36 30.97
CA ARG A 233 21.16 18.30 31.74
C ARG A 233 22.66 18.27 31.47
N GLU A 234 23.08 18.49 30.23
CA GLU A 234 24.49 18.56 29.87
C GLU A 234 25.19 19.72 30.57
N ARG A 235 24.62 20.93 30.56
CA ARG A 235 25.17 22.09 31.29
C ARG A 235 25.28 21.84 32.79
N MET A 236 24.25 21.25 33.41
CA MET A 236 24.31 20.88 34.83
C MET A 236 25.42 19.86 35.11
N LYS A 237 25.55 18.85 34.24
CA LYS A 237 26.60 17.83 34.37
C LYS A 237 27.99 18.44 34.22
N GLN A 238 28.20 19.34 33.27
CA GLN A 238 29.46 20.07 33.09
C GLN A 238 29.83 20.88 34.33
N LEU A 239 28.86 21.59 34.93
CA LEU A 239 29.06 22.31 36.18
C LEU A 239 29.46 21.36 37.32
N TYR A 240 28.72 20.25 37.49
CA TYR A 240 29.03 19.23 38.49
C TYR A 240 30.43 18.64 38.31
N GLU A 241 30.81 18.26 37.09
CA GLU A 241 32.13 17.73 36.76
C GLU A 241 33.24 18.76 37.04
N SER A 242 33.00 20.04 36.76
CA SER A 242 33.97 21.10 37.04
C SER A 242 34.23 21.29 38.54
N VAL A 243 33.19 21.22 39.37
CA VAL A 243 33.29 21.32 40.83
C VAL A 243 33.96 20.06 41.39
N LYS A 244 33.51 18.89 40.95
CA LYS A 244 34.12 17.61 41.32
C LYS A 244 35.62 17.58 41.00
N ARG A 245 36.03 18.02 39.81
CA ARG A 245 37.45 18.08 39.42
C ARG A 245 38.30 18.92 40.38
N ARG A 246 37.75 20.03 40.91
CA ARG A 246 38.46 20.87 41.90
C ARG A 246 38.59 20.17 43.26
N LEU A 247 37.53 19.50 43.72
CA LEU A 247 37.56 18.69 44.94
C LEU A 247 38.52 17.52 44.83
N ASP A 248 38.44 16.75 43.74
CA ASP A 248 39.33 15.63 43.47
C ASP A 248 40.79 16.09 43.41
N TYR A 249 41.05 17.28 42.82
CA TYR A 249 42.38 17.88 42.81
C TYR A 249 42.90 18.21 44.21
N GLN A 250 42.05 18.79 45.08
CA GLN A 250 42.44 19.08 46.47
C GLN A 250 42.74 17.79 47.24
N VAL A 251 41.90 16.76 47.09
CA VAL A 251 42.13 15.44 47.71
C VAL A 251 43.42 14.82 47.19
N ALA A 252 43.69 14.89 45.89
CA ALA A 252 44.92 14.40 45.29
C ALA A 252 46.16 15.14 45.82
N LEU A 253 46.10 16.48 45.98
CA LEU A 253 47.18 17.26 46.59
C LEU A 253 47.44 16.84 48.05
N GLN A 254 46.39 16.62 48.84
CA GLN A 254 46.52 16.16 50.23
C GLN A 254 47.16 14.77 50.30
N ASN A 255 46.72 13.85 49.45
CA ASN A 255 47.30 12.51 49.37
C ASN A 255 48.76 12.55 48.93
N ALA A 256 49.09 13.31 47.87
CA ALA A 256 50.45 13.49 47.40
C ALA A 256 51.37 14.10 48.47
N ARG A 257 50.87 15.06 49.25
CA ARG A 257 51.62 15.63 50.37
C ARG A 257 51.89 14.61 51.47
N LYS A 258 50.87 13.84 51.88
CA LYS A 258 51.04 12.77 52.86
C LYS A 258 52.01 11.70 52.37
N ASP A 259 51.96 11.35 51.10
CA ASP A 259 52.88 10.38 50.49
C ASP A 259 54.31 10.93 50.42
N PHE A 260 54.49 12.22 50.14
CA PHE A 260 55.80 12.88 50.20
C PHE A 260 56.34 12.91 51.64
N GLU A 261 55.52 13.30 52.62
CA GLU A 261 55.90 13.30 54.04
C GLU A 261 56.28 11.89 54.52
N ARG A 262 55.50 10.88 54.15
CA ARG A 262 55.80 9.47 54.43
C ARG A 262 57.12 9.04 53.80
N THR A 263 57.32 9.34 52.51
CA THR A 263 58.54 8.94 51.78
C THR A 263 59.77 9.66 52.33
N ASN A 264 59.66 10.95 52.64
CA ASN A 264 60.74 11.73 53.25
C ASN A 264 61.08 11.21 54.65
N MET A 265 60.08 10.88 55.47
CA MET A 265 60.29 10.27 56.79
C MET A 265 60.98 8.91 56.67
N ILE A 266 60.54 8.03 55.77
CA ILE A 266 61.19 6.73 55.51
C ILE A 266 62.64 6.92 55.07
N ASN A 267 62.89 7.84 54.14
CA ASN A 267 64.24 8.13 53.65
C ASN A 267 65.13 8.72 54.77
N TRP A 268 64.60 9.63 55.59
CA TRP A 268 65.32 10.20 56.73
C TRP A 268 65.66 9.12 57.77
N ILE A 269 64.68 8.30 58.19
CA ILE A 269 64.91 7.18 59.10
C ILE A 269 65.95 6.22 58.52
N THR A 270 65.81 5.85 57.24
CA THR A 270 66.74 4.91 56.59
C THR A 270 68.17 5.48 56.54
N ASN A 271 68.32 6.77 56.24
CA ASN A 271 69.62 7.43 56.19
C ASN A 271 70.23 7.60 57.58
N GLU A 272 69.42 7.95 58.59
CA GLU A 272 69.90 8.11 59.97
C GLU A 272 70.26 6.75 60.58
N VAL A 273 69.47 5.71 60.35
CA VAL A 273 69.82 4.33 60.70
C VAL A 273 71.13 3.93 60.03
N LYS A 274 71.28 4.13 58.71
CA LYS A 274 72.54 3.84 58.00
C LYS A 274 73.75 4.61 58.54
N LYS A 275 73.59 5.87 58.99
CA LYS A 275 74.66 6.65 59.60
C LYS A 275 74.99 6.23 61.03
N SER A 276 73.96 5.85 61.80
CA SER A 276 74.11 5.43 63.20
C SER A 276 74.78 4.06 63.33
N ILE A 277 74.63 3.21 62.30
CA ILE A 277 75.39 1.97 62.16
C ILE A 277 76.84 2.36 61.85
N THR A 278 77.71 2.21 62.84
CA THR A 278 79.16 2.31 62.64
C THR A 278 79.71 0.98 62.12
N ASP A 279 80.71 0.98 61.24
CA ASP A 279 81.35 -0.25 60.73
C ASP A 279 81.81 -1.22 61.83
N LYS A 280 82.07 -0.70 63.05
CA LYS A 280 82.36 -1.51 64.24
C LYS A 280 81.12 -2.24 64.75
N GLN A 281 79.96 -1.58 64.83
CA GLN A 281 78.71 -2.22 65.23
C GLN A 281 78.23 -3.27 64.22
N GLU A 282 78.46 -3.10 62.92
CA GLU A 282 78.17 -4.16 61.94
C GLU A 282 79.00 -5.41 62.21
N LYS A 283 80.31 -5.25 62.47
CA LYS A 283 81.18 -6.39 62.80
C LYS A 283 80.79 -7.05 64.13
N ASP A 284 80.46 -6.27 65.14
CA ASP A 284 80.07 -6.79 66.46
C ASP A 284 78.70 -7.50 66.42
N THR A 285 77.73 -6.97 65.66
CA THR A 285 76.44 -7.63 65.44
C THR A 285 76.59 -8.90 64.59
N LEU A 286 77.43 -8.89 63.55
CA LEU A 286 77.78 -10.10 62.80
C LEU A 286 78.45 -11.16 63.68
N GLN A 287 79.35 -10.77 64.59
CA GLN A 287 79.93 -11.70 65.56
C GLN A 287 78.88 -12.21 66.55
N SER A 288 77.97 -11.37 67.01
CA SER A 288 76.83 -11.79 67.85
C SER A 288 75.95 -12.80 67.12
N CYS A 289 75.63 -12.58 65.85
CA CYS A 289 74.91 -13.52 65.00
C CYS A 289 75.67 -14.84 64.80
N ILE A 290 77.00 -14.79 64.56
CA ILE A 290 77.84 -16.00 64.49
C ILE A 290 77.82 -16.75 65.83
N ASN A 291 77.84 -16.04 66.95
CA ASN A 291 77.78 -16.66 68.27
C ASN A 291 76.41 -17.27 68.55
N GLN A 292 75.32 -16.61 68.17
CA GLN A 292 73.97 -17.16 68.26
C GLN A 292 73.81 -18.39 67.36
N LEU A 293 74.31 -18.36 66.12
CA LEU A 293 74.33 -19.51 65.22
C LEU A 293 75.21 -20.63 65.76
N ARG A 294 76.37 -20.33 66.38
CA ARG A 294 77.21 -21.33 67.05
C ARG A 294 76.52 -21.93 68.27
N GLN A 295 75.79 -21.14 69.04
CA GLN A 295 74.99 -21.63 70.16
C GLN A 295 73.87 -22.55 69.67
N ILE A 296 73.09 -22.15 68.66
CA ILE A 296 72.05 -22.98 68.04
C ILE A 296 72.67 -24.26 67.43
N ALA A 297 73.80 -24.16 66.75
CA ALA A 297 74.51 -25.32 66.18
C ALA A 297 75.09 -26.24 67.26
N SER A 298 75.55 -25.70 68.40
CA SER A 298 76.00 -26.48 69.54
C SER A 298 74.84 -27.19 70.24
N GLN A 299 73.68 -26.53 70.37
CA GLN A 299 72.45 -27.13 70.86
C GLN A 299 71.96 -28.25 69.93
N GLN A 300 72.06 -28.06 68.60
CA GLN A 300 71.78 -29.12 67.64
C GLN A 300 72.78 -30.28 67.70
N ARG A 301 74.07 -30.01 67.95
CA ARG A 301 75.09 -31.07 68.12
C ARG A 301 74.89 -31.88 69.40
N SER A 302 74.53 -31.25 70.52
CA SER A 302 74.21 -31.96 71.76
C SER A 302 72.93 -32.79 71.68
N PHE A 303 72.08 -32.54 70.69
CA PHE A 303 70.87 -33.34 70.44
C PHE A 303 71.15 -34.60 69.58
N ASN A 304 72.34 -34.70 68.96
CA ASN A 304 72.75 -35.78 68.05
C ASN A 304 73.91 -36.66 68.59
N SER A 305 74.17 -36.60 69.90
CA SER A 305 74.98 -37.55 70.68
C SER A 305 74.15 -38.15 71.79
#